data_AF-X1K207-F1
#
_entry.id   AF-X1K207-F1
#
_cell.length_a   1.000
_cell.length_b   1.000
_cell.length_c   1.000
_cell.angle_alpha   90.00
_cell.angle_beta   90.00
_cell.angle_gamma   90.00
#
_symmetry.space_group_name_H-M   'P 1'
#
loop_
_entity.id
_entity.type
_entity.pdbx_description
1 polymer ?
#
loop_
_entity_poly.entity_id
_entity_poly.type
_entity_poly.pdbx_seq_one_letter_code
_entity_poly.pdbx_strand_id
1 'polypeptide(L)'
;DTANESILLFGVDSPSPSITNYCRPAGYGPRSSEIEVRCVCPTSGIIKNLYVQLSQDPGVAPDAYTITLRLNGATVAQSSIVTIVADDRTGNDVAHNLAVVASDVLTVMITPTGDPDILGVAMGLTFVAAIDGESLILGGSFNPYDNTATEYNHLTGTVESPWTVTEAERYQLAQKCTLKKLYVLLDAAPGAGNKFTFTVRKNAASPSGGLVVEIADAATTGNDTTNTITVVNDDELDLMCVPTNTPTGGRAYWGLVGSPPPPYTPENKSANMGSKMVAAELVATTEAPTQCLTRMAFVAKNFFVNVQANDTNGTRIVNARKNGGDGNLSVSIGAAATGFFEDLGNSDTLIATDLYNYKLGTGGTSGDIALGAVGFEQEQPAPPVGIENKSANMGSKMVAANLI
;
A
#
# COMPACT_ATOMS: atom_id res chain seq x y z
N ASP A 1 7.87 -4.63 2.59
CA ASP A 1 7.23 -3.33 2.83
C ASP A 1 5.79 -3.62 3.19
N THR A 2 5.42 -3.30 4.41
CA THR A 2 4.17 -3.70 5.10
C THR A 2 3.35 -2.46 5.44
N ALA A 3 3.42 -1.43 4.59
CA ALA A 3 2.74 -0.18 4.84
C ALA A 3 1.22 -0.43 4.82
N ASN A 4 0.67 -0.69 6.01
CA ASN A 4 -0.77 -0.80 6.27
C ASN A 4 -1.46 0.56 6.19
N GLU A 5 -0.73 1.61 5.81
CA GLU A 5 -1.17 2.98 5.81
C GLU A 5 -1.34 3.49 4.39
N SER A 6 -2.48 4.10 4.13
CA SER A 6 -2.75 4.90 2.94
C SER A 6 -3.13 6.32 3.36
N ILE A 7 -2.96 7.26 2.46
CA ILE A 7 -3.31 8.66 2.71
C ILE A 7 -4.58 9.04 1.94
N LEU A 8 -5.44 9.82 2.58
CA LEU A 8 -6.58 10.47 1.95
C LEU A 8 -6.27 11.97 1.90
N LEU A 9 -6.18 12.53 0.69
CA LEU A 9 -5.94 13.95 0.46
C LEU A 9 -7.15 14.56 -0.22
N PHE A 10 -7.62 15.69 0.29
CA PHE A 10 -8.81 16.36 -0.21
C PHE A 10 -8.89 17.80 0.31
N GLY A 11 -9.90 18.54 -0.13
CA GLY A 11 -10.09 19.92 0.30
C GLY A 11 -11.39 20.51 -0.22
N VAL A 12 -11.70 21.70 0.24
CA VAL A 12 -12.82 22.51 -0.23
C VAL A 12 -12.37 23.92 -0.50
N ASP A 13 -12.97 24.56 -1.50
CA ASP A 13 -12.81 26.00 -1.69
C ASP A 13 -14.04 26.71 -1.16
N SER A 14 -13.81 27.84 -0.50
CA SER A 14 -14.83 28.80 -0.13
C SER A 14 -16.02 28.19 0.64
N PRO A 15 -15.81 27.45 1.75
CA PRO A 15 -16.92 27.07 2.61
C PRO A 15 -17.58 28.36 3.11
N SER A 16 -18.91 28.35 3.21
CA SER A 16 -19.63 29.52 3.70
C SER A 16 -19.15 29.93 5.11
N PRO A 17 -18.92 31.22 5.37
CA PRO A 17 -18.48 31.71 6.68
C PRO A 17 -19.63 31.84 7.68
N SER A 18 -20.88 31.66 7.24
CA SER A 18 -22.08 31.90 8.06
C SER A 18 -22.92 30.66 8.32
N ILE A 19 -22.63 29.53 7.68
CA ILE A 19 -23.33 28.26 7.91
C ILE A 19 -22.35 27.10 8.02
N THR A 20 -22.80 25.99 8.63
CA THR A 20 -22.04 24.74 8.59
C THR A 20 -22.04 24.17 7.18
N ASN A 21 -20.87 23.76 6.72
CA ASN A 21 -20.66 23.10 5.44
C ASN A 21 -20.23 21.65 5.68
N TYR A 22 -20.41 20.82 4.66
CA TYR A 22 -20.02 19.43 4.65
C TYR A 22 -19.27 19.12 3.36
N CYS A 23 -18.31 18.23 3.42
CA CYS A 23 -17.69 17.62 2.25
C CYS A 23 -17.41 16.13 2.50
N ARG A 24 -17.04 15.42 1.45
CA ARG A 24 -16.66 14.01 1.56
C ARG A 24 -15.17 13.86 1.82
N PRO A 25 -14.72 12.84 2.56
CA PRO A 25 -13.32 12.42 2.50
C PRO A 25 -12.94 12.02 1.07
N ALA A 26 -11.74 12.37 0.62
CA ALA A 26 -11.25 12.11 -0.74
C ALA A 26 -12.11 12.75 -1.87
N GLY A 27 -12.67 13.94 -1.66
CA GLY A 27 -13.38 14.68 -2.70
C GLY A 27 -13.38 16.19 -2.51
N TYR A 28 -14.10 16.88 -3.39
CA TYR A 28 -14.18 18.33 -3.46
C TYR A 28 -15.63 18.78 -3.58
N GLY A 29 -15.95 19.94 -2.99
CA GLY A 29 -17.24 20.62 -3.09
C GLY A 29 -17.97 20.71 -1.74
N PRO A 30 -17.96 21.87 -1.04
CA PRO A 30 -18.70 22.04 0.19
C PRO A 30 -20.22 22.08 -0.10
N ARG A 31 -21.01 21.54 0.82
CA ARG A 31 -22.48 21.53 0.77
C ARG A 31 -23.08 21.93 2.10
N SER A 32 -24.27 22.53 2.07
CA SER A 32 -25.00 22.89 3.29
C SER A 32 -25.73 21.70 3.91
N SER A 33 -25.85 20.58 3.18
CA SER A 33 -26.53 19.37 3.62
C SER A 33 -25.57 18.18 3.68
N GLU A 34 -25.51 17.51 4.83
CA GLU A 34 -24.63 16.36 5.04
C GLU A 34 -24.97 15.18 4.11
N ILE A 35 -26.25 15.02 3.77
CA ILE A 35 -26.73 13.89 2.95
C ILE A 35 -26.14 13.90 1.54
N GLU A 36 -25.62 15.03 1.06
CA GLU A 36 -25.10 15.27 -0.30
C GLU A 36 -23.65 14.84 -0.50
N VAL A 37 -22.91 14.57 0.58
CA VAL A 37 -21.44 14.43 0.54
C VAL A 37 -20.94 13.20 1.29
N ARG A 38 -21.72 12.12 1.24
CA ARG A 38 -21.41 10.88 1.95
C ARG A 38 -20.42 10.03 1.18
N CYS A 39 -19.62 9.26 1.89
CA CYS A 39 -18.88 8.12 1.33
C CYS A 39 -19.11 6.89 2.19
N VAL A 40 -19.11 5.71 1.57
CA VAL A 40 -19.28 4.43 2.27
C VAL A 40 -17.92 3.80 2.47
N CYS A 41 -17.59 3.42 3.69
CA CYS A 41 -16.36 2.71 4.00
C CYS A 41 -16.49 1.24 3.56
N PRO A 42 -15.66 0.73 2.62
CA PRO A 42 -15.77 -0.64 2.11
C PRO A 42 -15.06 -1.69 2.98
N THR A 43 -14.26 -1.30 3.96
CA THR A 43 -13.47 -2.24 4.79
C THR A 43 -13.18 -1.66 6.17
N SER A 44 -12.86 -2.51 7.13
CA SER A 44 -12.53 -2.05 8.48
C SER A 44 -11.12 -1.49 8.58
N GLY A 45 -10.92 -0.52 9.46
CA GLY A 45 -9.62 0.06 9.78
C GLY A 45 -9.70 1.21 10.77
N ILE A 46 -8.63 1.99 10.86
CA ILE A 46 -8.52 3.18 11.69
C ILE A 46 -8.21 4.38 10.80
N ILE A 47 -9.00 5.45 10.89
CA ILE A 47 -8.67 6.76 10.33
C ILE A 47 -8.06 7.63 11.43
N LYS A 48 -6.90 8.22 11.17
CA LYS A 48 -6.15 9.03 12.15
C LYS A 48 -5.41 10.18 11.46
N ASN A 49 -4.74 11.01 12.26
CA ASN A 49 -3.83 12.05 11.78
C ASN A 49 -4.53 13.06 10.86
N LEU A 50 -5.54 13.76 11.35
CA LEU A 50 -6.16 14.86 10.59
C LEU A 50 -5.22 16.06 10.58
N TYR A 51 -4.73 16.44 9.40
CA TYR A 51 -3.99 17.67 9.17
C TYR A 51 -4.84 18.63 8.34
N VAL A 52 -4.86 19.90 8.74
CA VAL A 52 -5.63 20.95 8.07
C VAL A 52 -4.73 22.15 7.79
N GLN A 53 -4.82 22.68 6.57
CA GLN A 53 -4.21 23.94 6.16
C GLN A 53 -5.25 24.85 5.50
N LEU A 54 -5.26 26.12 5.90
CA LEU A 54 -6.11 27.16 5.33
C LEU A 54 -5.30 28.01 4.32
N SER A 55 -5.94 28.44 3.24
CA SER A 55 -5.30 29.29 2.20
C SER A 55 -4.92 30.68 2.72
N GLN A 56 -5.58 31.14 3.78
CA GLN A 56 -5.31 32.35 4.56
C GLN A 56 -5.82 32.12 6.00
N ASP A 57 -5.55 33.04 6.92
CA ASP A 57 -6.06 32.96 8.28
C ASP A 57 -7.57 33.28 8.36
N PRO A 58 -8.31 32.75 9.36
CA PRO A 58 -9.73 33.06 9.56
C PRO A 58 -10.07 34.53 9.81
N GLY A 59 -9.12 35.37 10.26
CA GLY A 59 -9.35 36.78 10.55
C GLY A 59 -8.95 37.15 11.99
N VAL A 60 -9.84 37.82 12.72
CA VAL A 60 -9.56 38.27 14.10
C VAL A 60 -10.30 37.40 15.11
N ALA A 61 -9.73 37.18 16.29
CA ALA A 61 -10.44 36.41 17.32
C ALA A 61 -11.83 37.06 17.62
N PRO A 62 -12.92 36.27 17.67
CA PRO A 62 -13.00 34.81 17.79
C PRO A 62 -13.21 34.05 16.46
N ASP A 63 -12.95 34.66 15.31
CA ASP A 63 -13.16 34.06 13.98
C ASP A 63 -12.39 32.74 13.84
N ALA A 64 -13.08 31.68 13.43
CA ALA A 64 -12.50 30.34 13.38
C ALA A 64 -13.23 29.40 12.42
N TYR A 65 -12.52 28.35 12.02
CA TYR A 65 -13.11 27.16 11.40
C TYR A 65 -12.84 25.93 12.27
N THR A 66 -13.90 25.17 12.59
CA THR A 66 -13.81 23.84 13.22
C THR A 66 -14.11 22.76 12.19
N ILE A 67 -13.15 21.88 11.95
CA ILE A 67 -13.20 20.77 11.01
C ILE A 67 -13.36 19.47 11.81
N THR A 68 -14.38 18.68 11.50
CA THR A 68 -14.71 17.43 12.21
C THR A 68 -14.89 16.28 11.22
N LEU A 69 -14.14 15.19 11.39
CA LEU A 69 -14.42 13.92 10.72
C LEU A 69 -15.58 13.21 11.43
N ARG A 70 -16.67 12.95 10.71
CA ARG A 70 -17.91 12.37 11.25
C ARG A 70 -18.11 10.93 10.80
N LEU A 71 -18.81 10.19 11.64
CA LEU A 71 -19.15 8.79 11.42
C LEU A 71 -20.66 8.63 11.52
N ASN A 72 -21.28 8.06 10.48
CA ASN A 72 -22.71 7.74 10.43
C ASN A 72 -23.62 8.94 10.75
N GLY A 73 -23.25 10.13 10.25
CA GLY A 73 -24.01 11.36 10.47
C GLY A 73 -23.91 11.92 11.89
N ALA A 74 -22.90 11.52 12.66
CA ALA A 74 -22.67 11.99 14.03
C ALA A 74 -21.20 12.35 14.30
N THR A 75 -20.98 13.28 15.23
CA THR A 75 -19.67 13.43 15.90
C THR A 75 -19.62 12.40 17.02
N VAL A 76 -18.64 11.50 16.97
CA VAL A 76 -18.45 10.45 17.97
C VAL A 76 -17.21 10.76 18.80
N ALA A 77 -17.03 10.08 19.93
CA ALA A 77 -15.89 10.33 20.83
C ALA A 77 -14.50 10.15 20.17
N GLN A 78 -14.44 9.38 19.08
CA GLN A 78 -13.23 9.13 18.31
C GLN A 78 -13.08 10.02 17.06
N SER A 79 -14.05 10.90 16.79
CA SER A 79 -13.97 11.86 15.68
C SER A 79 -12.72 12.72 15.82
N SER A 80 -11.95 12.85 14.74
CA SER A 80 -10.86 13.83 14.69
C SER A 80 -11.44 15.24 14.53
N ILE A 81 -10.98 16.17 15.35
CA ILE A 81 -11.48 17.56 15.41
C ILE A 81 -10.31 18.53 15.43
N VAL A 82 -10.31 19.49 14.51
CA VAL A 82 -9.32 20.57 14.43
C VAL A 82 -10.03 21.91 14.40
N THR A 83 -9.65 22.83 15.29
CA THR A 83 -10.12 24.22 15.28
C THR A 83 -8.94 25.15 15.00
N ILE A 84 -9.06 26.00 14.00
CA ILE A 84 -8.07 27.03 13.62
C ILE A 84 -8.72 28.39 13.82
N VAL A 85 -8.07 29.29 14.56
CA VAL A 85 -8.66 30.55 15.08
C VAL A 85 -7.80 31.74 14.69
N ALA A 86 -8.42 32.90 14.47
CA ALA A 86 -7.78 34.20 14.27
C ALA A 86 -6.70 34.17 13.18
N ASP A 87 -5.44 34.44 13.52
CA ASP A 87 -4.30 34.54 12.59
C ASP A 87 -3.61 33.20 12.30
N ASP A 88 -4.12 32.09 12.83
CA ASP A 88 -3.59 30.75 12.55
C ASP A 88 -4.02 30.24 11.16
N ARG A 89 -3.16 29.44 10.53
CA ARG A 89 -3.42 28.86 9.19
C ARG A 89 -3.35 27.35 9.14
N THR A 90 -2.93 26.70 10.21
CA THR A 90 -2.73 25.25 10.23
C THR A 90 -3.14 24.69 11.58
N GLY A 91 -3.63 23.46 11.56
CA GLY A 91 -3.94 22.71 12.76
C GLY A 91 -3.92 21.23 12.47
N ASN A 92 -3.81 20.41 13.52
CA ASN A 92 -3.84 18.97 13.37
C ASN A 92 -4.41 18.28 14.61
N ASP A 93 -4.94 17.09 14.38
CA ASP A 93 -5.36 16.14 15.39
C ASP A 93 -4.68 14.79 15.12
N VAL A 94 -3.68 14.49 15.95
CA VAL A 94 -2.90 13.24 15.93
C VAL A 94 -3.21 12.36 17.14
N ALA A 95 -4.17 12.77 17.98
CA ALA A 95 -4.52 12.06 19.20
C ALA A 95 -5.69 11.09 18.97
N HIS A 96 -6.67 11.49 18.15
CA HIS A 96 -7.84 10.68 17.89
C HIS A 96 -7.62 9.65 16.78
N ASN A 97 -8.21 8.48 17.00
CA ASN A 97 -8.18 7.34 16.09
C ASN A 97 -9.63 6.87 15.90
N LEU A 98 -10.22 7.22 14.75
CA LEU A 98 -11.59 6.85 14.40
C LEU A 98 -11.62 5.42 13.86
N ALA A 99 -12.18 4.49 14.63
CA ALA A 99 -12.42 3.13 14.16
C ALA A 99 -13.59 3.13 13.16
N VAL A 100 -13.40 2.45 12.04
CA VAL A 100 -14.41 2.27 11.00
C VAL A 100 -14.54 0.81 10.63
N VAL A 101 -15.75 0.39 10.29
CA VAL A 101 -16.07 -0.92 9.74
C VAL A 101 -16.71 -0.77 8.35
N ALA A 102 -16.81 -1.88 7.62
CA ALA A 102 -17.50 -1.86 6.33
C ALA A 102 -18.96 -1.39 6.50
N SER A 103 -19.46 -0.64 5.51
CA SER A 103 -20.75 0.07 5.49
C SER A 103 -20.85 1.34 6.33
N ASP A 104 -19.85 1.70 7.15
CA ASP A 104 -19.86 3.00 7.83
C ASP A 104 -19.88 4.15 6.83
N VAL A 105 -20.59 5.22 7.16
CA VAL A 105 -20.70 6.43 6.34
C VAL A 105 -19.81 7.53 6.89
N LEU A 106 -18.96 8.09 6.04
CA LEU A 106 -18.01 9.13 6.39
C LEU A 106 -18.38 10.46 5.74
N THR A 107 -18.25 11.54 6.51
CA THR A 107 -18.41 12.94 6.10
C THR A 107 -17.41 13.80 6.85
N VAL A 108 -17.08 14.97 6.31
CA VAL A 108 -16.33 16.01 7.02
C VAL A 108 -17.23 17.22 7.17
N MET A 109 -17.36 17.70 8.41
CA MET A 109 -18.13 18.90 8.76
C MET A 109 -17.17 20.06 9.01
N ILE A 110 -17.52 21.24 8.49
CA ILE A 110 -16.76 22.49 8.61
C ILE A 110 -17.72 23.54 9.18
N THR A 111 -17.50 23.92 10.43
CA THR A 111 -18.34 24.88 11.15
C THR A 111 -17.56 26.17 11.38
N PRO A 112 -18.00 27.30 10.77
CA PRO A 112 -17.44 28.60 11.08
C PRO A 112 -17.90 29.09 12.47
N THR A 113 -17.09 29.89 13.14
CA THR A 113 -17.41 30.62 14.37
C THR A 113 -17.02 32.08 14.18
N GLY A 114 -17.84 33.03 14.64
CA GLY A 114 -17.61 34.45 14.40
C GLY A 114 -18.08 34.85 13.00
N ASP A 115 -17.28 35.66 12.31
CA ASP A 115 -17.50 36.07 10.92
C ASP A 115 -16.19 35.85 10.11
N PRO A 116 -15.71 34.60 10.01
CA PRO A 116 -14.39 34.31 9.46
C PRO A 116 -14.32 34.61 7.97
N ASP A 117 -13.13 34.94 7.49
CA ASP A 117 -12.88 35.18 6.09
C ASP A 117 -13.12 33.91 5.23
N ILE A 118 -13.65 34.12 4.02
CA ILE A 118 -13.82 33.04 3.03
C ILE A 118 -12.44 32.59 2.52
N LEU A 119 -12.18 31.28 2.59
CA LEU A 119 -10.86 30.70 2.30
C LEU A 119 -10.96 29.28 1.72
N GLY A 120 -9.82 28.73 1.28
CA GLY A 120 -9.70 27.31 0.93
C GLY A 120 -9.22 26.48 2.12
N VAL A 121 -9.71 25.25 2.25
CA VAL A 121 -9.36 24.30 3.31
C VAL A 121 -8.77 23.04 2.67
N ALA A 122 -7.48 22.79 2.87
CA ALA A 122 -6.80 21.56 2.48
C ALA A 122 -6.69 20.60 3.66
N MET A 123 -6.93 19.31 3.43
CA MET A 123 -7.00 18.28 4.45
C MET A 123 -6.25 17.01 4.06
N GLY A 124 -5.62 16.39 5.06
CA GLY A 124 -4.99 15.08 4.93
C GLY A 124 -5.36 14.17 6.10
N LEU A 125 -5.58 12.89 5.82
CA LEU A 125 -5.83 11.83 6.80
C LEU A 125 -4.98 10.60 6.48
N THR A 126 -4.68 9.79 7.50
CA THR A 126 -4.12 8.44 7.34
C THR A 126 -5.22 7.41 7.57
N PHE A 127 -5.35 6.45 6.66
CA PHE A 127 -6.15 5.24 6.87
C PHE A 127 -5.23 4.04 7.07
N VAL A 128 -5.40 3.35 8.20
CA VAL A 128 -4.74 2.10 8.51
C VAL A 128 -5.74 0.96 8.34
N ALA A 129 -5.57 0.16 7.29
CA ALA A 129 -6.47 -0.96 7.04
C ALA A 129 -6.29 -2.06 8.09
N ALA A 130 -7.39 -2.70 8.50
CA ALA A 130 -7.32 -3.90 9.34
C ALA A 130 -6.80 -5.14 8.58
N ILE A 131 -6.86 -5.10 7.23
CA ILE A 131 -6.32 -6.11 6.34
C ILE A 131 -5.18 -5.46 5.55
N ASP A 132 -3.97 -5.97 5.73
CA ASP A 132 -2.75 -5.45 5.11
C ASP A 132 -2.91 -5.30 3.59
N GLY A 133 -2.44 -4.16 3.07
CA GLY A 133 -2.47 -3.83 1.65
C GLY A 133 -3.82 -3.37 1.10
N GLU A 134 -4.88 -3.25 1.91
CA GLU A 134 -6.13 -2.61 1.47
C GLU A 134 -6.04 -1.08 1.60
N SER A 135 -6.57 -0.36 0.60
CA SER A 135 -6.77 1.09 0.62
C SER A 135 -8.19 1.45 0.23
N LEU A 136 -8.63 2.65 0.62
CA LEU A 136 -9.98 3.14 0.32
C LEU A 136 -10.00 3.86 -1.03
N ILE A 137 -10.94 3.49 -1.89
CA ILE A 137 -11.37 4.29 -3.03
C ILE A 137 -12.79 4.74 -2.73
N LEU A 138 -12.98 6.05 -2.57
CA LEU A 138 -14.24 6.64 -2.14
C LEU A 138 -14.85 7.51 -3.23
N GLY A 139 -16.16 7.34 -3.40
CA GLY A 139 -16.92 7.91 -4.49
C GLY A 139 -18.31 8.36 -4.07
N GLY A 140 -18.94 9.14 -4.93
CA GLY A 140 -20.28 9.68 -4.71
C GLY A 140 -20.60 10.83 -5.62
N SER A 141 -21.88 11.03 -5.88
CA SER A 141 -22.39 12.19 -6.61
C SER A 141 -23.64 12.72 -5.93
N PHE A 142 -23.72 14.06 -5.78
CA PHE A 142 -24.96 14.72 -5.36
C PHE A 142 -25.94 14.87 -6.53
N ASN A 143 -25.47 14.72 -7.77
CA ASN A 143 -26.35 14.77 -8.92
C ASN A 143 -27.19 13.49 -8.96
N PRO A 144 -28.50 13.61 -9.22
CA PRO A 144 -29.35 12.46 -9.34
C PRO A 144 -28.95 11.61 -10.55
N TYR A 145 -29.03 10.30 -10.42
CA TYR A 145 -28.98 9.37 -11.57
C TYR A 145 -30.35 9.29 -12.25
N ASP A 146 -30.34 8.97 -13.53
CA ASP A 146 -31.54 8.74 -14.33
C ASP A 146 -32.25 7.44 -13.91
N ASN A 147 -33.57 7.42 -14.05
CA ASN A 147 -34.40 6.26 -13.70
C ASN A 147 -34.80 5.40 -14.90
N THR A 148 -34.38 5.74 -16.10
CA THR A 148 -34.70 5.06 -17.36
C THR A 148 -33.46 4.73 -18.19
N ALA A 149 -32.43 5.56 -18.12
CA ALA A 149 -31.21 5.44 -18.91
C ALA A 149 -30.08 4.77 -18.12
N THR A 150 -29.22 4.05 -18.83
CA THR A 150 -27.92 3.65 -18.29
C THR A 150 -27.00 4.86 -18.27
N GLU A 151 -26.37 5.11 -17.12
CA GLU A 151 -25.44 6.20 -16.94
C GLU A 151 -24.15 5.76 -16.27
N TYR A 152 -23.12 6.61 -16.36
CA TYR A 152 -21.78 6.34 -15.89
C TYR A 152 -21.28 7.47 -14.98
N ASN A 153 -20.40 7.11 -14.04
CA ASN A 153 -19.67 8.06 -13.20
C ASN A 153 -18.24 7.56 -12.96
N HIS A 154 -17.37 8.44 -12.47
CA HIS A 154 -16.00 8.07 -12.09
C HIS A 154 -16.01 7.09 -10.90
N LEU A 155 -14.95 6.29 -10.70
CA LEU A 155 -14.81 5.51 -9.46
C LEU A 155 -14.45 6.40 -8.26
N THR A 156 -13.65 7.43 -8.49
CA THR A 156 -13.34 8.49 -7.52
C THR A 156 -13.46 9.85 -8.22
N GLY A 157 -13.98 10.87 -7.56
CA GLY A 157 -14.29 12.13 -8.24
C GLY A 157 -14.70 13.26 -7.30
N THR A 158 -15.26 14.32 -7.86
CA THR A 158 -15.85 15.40 -7.06
C THR A 158 -17.31 15.07 -6.77
N VAL A 159 -17.92 15.65 -5.72
CA VAL A 159 -19.35 15.38 -5.47
C VAL A 159 -20.21 15.89 -6.61
N GLU A 160 -19.67 16.80 -7.42
CA GLU A 160 -20.33 17.47 -8.53
C GLU A 160 -20.24 16.73 -9.85
N SER A 161 -19.49 15.64 -9.93
CA SER A 161 -19.37 14.84 -11.14
C SER A 161 -20.76 14.30 -11.54
N PRO A 162 -21.37 14.78 -12.65
CA PRO A 162 -22.70 14.36 -13.03
C PRO A 162 -22.67 12.95 -13.62
N TRP A 163 -23.78 12.23 -13.47
CA TRP A 163 -24.02 11.01 -14.25
C TRP A 163 -24.20 11.39 -15.72
N THR A 164 -23.67 10.56 -16.63
CA THR A 164 -23.80 10.80 -18.08
C THR A 164 -24.11 9.51 -18.80
N VAL A 165 -24.83 9.60 -19.92
CA VAL A 165 -25.08 8.47 -20.83
C VAL A 165 -23.86 8.09 -21.67
N THR A 166 -22.81 8.93 -21.66
CA THR A 166 -21.57 8.74 -22.41
C THR A 166 -20.46 8.21 -21.51
N GLU A 167 -20.20 6.91 -21.57
CA GLU A 167 -19.19 6.21 -20.76
C GLU A 167 -17.79 6.86 -20.87
N ALA A 168 -17.39 7.24 -22.08
CA ALA A 168 -16.07 7.83 -22.35
C ALA A 168 -15.78 9.17 -21.64
N GLU A 169 -16.80 9.85 -21.11
CA GLU A 169 -16.62 11.06 -20.31
C GLU A 169 -16.25 10.75 -18.84
N ARG A 170 -16.23 9.46 -18.46
CA ARG A 170 -16.11 9.02 -17.07
C ARG A 170 -14.94 8.09 -16.79
N TYR A 171 -14.20 7.67 -17.81
CA TYR A 171 -12.99 6.87 -17.63
C TYR A 171 -11.96 7.53 -16.70
N GLN A 172 -11.37 6.70 -15.85
CA GLN A 172 -10.18 7.00 -15.10
C GLN A 172 -9.11 5.95 -15.39
N LEU A 173 -7.90 6.38 -15.66
CA LEU A 173 -6.77 5.46 -15.82
C LEU A 173 -6.36 4.91 -14.47
N ALA A 174 -6.17 3.60 -14.42
CA ALA A 174 -5.78 2.90 -13.22
C ALA A 174 -4.34 2.39 -13.28
N GLN A 175 -3.76 2.19 -12.09
CA GLN A 175 -2.52 1.46 -11.93
C GLN A 175 -2.81 0.01 -11.56
N LYS A 176 -1.85 -0.87 -11.82
CA LYS A 176 -1.95 -2.30 -11.49
C LYS A 176 -2.36 -2.49 -10.03
N CYS A 177 -3.51 -3.09 -9.81
CA CYS A 177 -4.06 -3.40 -8.49
C CYS A 177 -5.15 -4.47 -8.61
N THR A 178 -5.71 -4.88 -7.47
CA THR A 178 -6.94 -5.65 -7.40
C THR A 178 -8.02 -4.80 -6.75
N LEU A 179 -9.16 -4.66 -7.43
CA LEU A 179 -10.36 -4.03 -6.86
C LEU A 179 -11.27 -5.09 -6.24
N LYS A 180 -11.83 -4.81 -5.07
CA LYS A 180 -12.76 -5.69 -4.34
C LYS A 180 -13.71 -4.89 -3.45
N LYS A 181 -14.73 -5.55 -2.86
CA LYS A 181 -15.60 -4.98 -1.81
C LYS A 181 -16.32 -3.70 -2.27
N LEU A 182 -17.14 -3.77 -3.32
CA LEU A 182 -17.96 -2.63 -3.73
C LEU A 182 -19.13 -2.48 -2.75
N TYR A 183 -19.27 -1.31 -2.15
CA TYR A 183 -20.42 -0.91 -1.33
C TYR A 183 -21.10 0.29 -1.96
N VAL A 184 -22.43 0.28 -2.02
CA VAL A 184 -23.24 1.37 -2.56
C VAL A 184 -24.34 1.74 -1.58
N LEU A 185 -24.52 3.04 -1.38
CA LEU A 185 -25.56 3.69 -0.58
C LEU A 185 -26.38 4.63 -1.48
N LEU A 186 -27.70 4.51 -1.42
CA LEU A 186 -28.66 5.41 -2.02
C LEU A 186 -29.27 6.32 -0.96
N ASP A 187 -29.65 7.53 -1.34
CA ASP A 187 -30.42 8.43 -0.47
C ASP A 187 -31.93 8.19 -0.50
N ALA A 188 -32.42 7.44 -1.50
CA ALA A 188 -33.79 7.02 -1.66
C ALA A 188 -33.85 5.56 -2.14
N ALA A 189 -34.83 4.79 -1.65
CA ALA A 189 -35.02 3.42 -2.09
C ALA A 189 -35.60 3.38 -3.52
N PRO A 190 -35.24 2.36 -4.34
CA PRO A 190 -35.77 2.21 -5.71
C PRO A 190 -37.30 2.15 -5.80
N GLY A 191 -37.97 1.59 -4.78
CA GLY A 191 -39.41 1.32 -4.77
C GLY A 191 -39.72 -0.12 -5.20
N ALA A 192 -40.90 -0.61 -4.79
CA ALA A 192 -41.30 -2.01 -4.98
C ALA A 192 -41.29 -2.44 -6.46
N GLY A 193 -40.65 -3.57 -6.76
CA GLY A 193 -40.49 -4.10 -8.10
C GLY A 193 -39.39 -3.43 -8.93
N ASN A 194 -38.72 -2.41 -8.38
CA ASN A 194 -37.70 -1.63 -9.08
C ASN A 194 -36.32 -1.88 -8.48
N LYS A 195 -35.28 -1.61 -9.27
CA LYS A 195 -33.89 -1.71 -8.80
C LYS A 195 -32.93 -0.82 -9.57
N PHE A 196 -31.78 -0.59 -8.95
CA PHE A 196 -30.57 -0.12 -9.61
C PHE A 196 -29.50 -1.21 -9.53
N THR A 197 -28.78 -1.40 -10.64
CA THR A 197 -27.60 -2.25 -10.71
C THR A 197 -26.38 -1.38 -10.98
N PHE A 198 -25.45 -1.37 -10.03
CA PHE A 198 -24.16 -0.69 -10.14
C PHE A 198 -23.09 -1.69 -10.53
N THR A 199 -22.24 -1.37 -11.51
CA THR A 199 -21.18 -2.26 -12.00
C THR A 199 -19.88 -1.48 -12.18
N VAL A 200 -18.78 -1.98 -11.62
CA VAL A 200 -17.45 -1.45 -11.97
C VAL A 200 -17.09 -1.94 -13.37
N ARG A 201 -16.81 -0.98 -14.24
CA ARG A 201 -16.45 -1.22 -15.64
C ARG A 201 -14.94 -1.20 -15.81
N LYS A 202 -14.47 -1.94 -16.81
CA LYS A 202 -13.07 -1.99 -17.20
C LYS A 202 -12.94 -2.02 -18.72
N ASN A 203 -12.23 -1.06 -19.29
CA ASN A 203 -11.99 -0.92 -20.73
C ASN A 203 -13.30 -0.99 -21.53
N ALA A 204 -14.30 -0.19 -21.14
CA ALA A 204 -15.64 -0.18 -21.73
C ALA A 204 -16.33 -1.56 -21.74
N ALA A 205 -16.03 -2.43 -20.76
CA ALA A 205 -16.65 -3.75 -20.61
C ALA A 205 -16.98 -4.06 -19.15
N SER A 206 -17.96 -4.95 -18.93
CA SER A 206 -18.34 -5.45 -17.61
C SER A 206 -17.57 -6.75 -17.43
N PRO A 207 -16.57 -6.80 -16.53
CA PRO A 207 -15.78 -8.01 -16.35
C PRO A 207 -16.67 -9.19 -15.93
N SER A 208 -16.42 -10.37 -16.49
CA SER A 208 -17.06 -11.60 -16.00
C SER A 208 -16.61 -11.87 -14.57
N GLY A 209 -17.55 -12.04 -13.64
CA GLY A 209 -17.25 -12.10 -12.20
C GLY A 209 -16.68 -10.79 -11.65
N GLY A 210 -17.00 -9.66 -12.28
CA GLY A 210 -16.66 -8.32 -11.79
C GLY A 210 -17.51 -7.88 -10.61
N LEU A 211 -17.24 -6.69 -10.10
CA LEU A 211 -17.95 -6.09 -8.98
C LEU A 211 -19.31 -5.55 -9.45
N VAL A 212 -20.39 -6.14 -8.92
CA VAL A 212 -21.77 -5.78 -9.27
C VAL A 212 -22.64 -5.71 -8.02
N VAL A 213 -23.31 -4.58 -7.80
CA VAL A 213 -24.23 -4.37 -6.69
C VAL A 213 -25.63 -4.12 -7.19
N GLU A 214 -26.58 -4.94 -6.75
CA GLU A 214 -28.01 -4.73 -6.96
C GLU A 214 -28.66 -4.16 -5.70
N ILE A 215 -29.41 -3.07 -5.84
CA ILE A 215 -30.23 -2.48 -4.79
C ILE A 215 -31.67 -2.43 -5.30
N ALA A 216 -32.59 -3.11 -4.62
CA ALA A 216 -33.97 -3.29 -5.05
C ALA A 216 -34.99 -2.92 -3.97
N ASP A 217 -36.23 -2.70 -4.38
CA ASP A 217 -37.38 -2.52 -3.50
C ASP A 217 -37.19 -1.40 -2.47
N ALA A 218 -37.26 -1.73 -1.18
CA ALA A 218 -37.11 -0.80 -0.06
C ALA A 218 -35.65 -0.65 0.41
N ALA A 219 -34.69 -1.37 -0.19
CA ALA A 219 -33.30 -1.29 0.21
C ALA A 219 -32.69 0.05 -0.24
N THR A 220 -31.83 0.62 0.61
CA THR A 220 -31.03 1.80 0.29
C THR A 220 -29.54 1.50 0.25
N THR A 221 -29.14 0.24 0.47
CA THR A 221 -27.75 -0.18 0.49
C THR A 221 -27.59 -1.54 -0.16
N GLY A 222 -26.46 -1.77 -0.79
CA GLY A 222 -26.05 -3.07 -1.32
C GLY A 222 -24.53 -3.19 -1.34
N ASN A 223 -24.02 -4.42 -1.44
CA ASN A 223 -22.59 -4.67 -1.54
C ASN A 223 -22.26 -5.93 -2.34
N ASP A 224 -21.05 -5.95 -2.89
CA ASP A 224 -20.38 -7.11 -3.47
C ASP A 224 -19.04 -7.28 -2.79
N THR A 225 -18.99 -8.23 -1.85
CA THR A 225 -17.81 -8.59 -1.06
C THR A 225 -17.13 -9.86 -1.56
N THR A 226 -17.67 -10.49 -2.60
CA THR A 226 -17.21 -11.80 -3.09
C THR A 226 -16.32 -11.67 -4.31
N ASN A 227 -16.69 -10.79 -5.25
CA ASN A 227 -16.00 -10.67 -6.52
C ASN A 227 -14.77 -9.76 -6.43
N THR A 228 -13.89 -9.88 -7.43
CA THR A 228 -12.70 -9.04 -7.55
C THR A 228 -12.43 -8.73 -9.02
N ILE A 229 -11.78 -7.60 -9.29
CA ILE A 229 -11.32 -7.23 -10.62
C ILE A 229 -9.80 -7.08 -10.57
N THR A 230 -9.09 -7.81 -11.45
CA THR A 230 -7.66 -7.58 -11.67
C THR A 230 -7.48 -6.44 -12.67
N VAL A 231 -6.74 -5.42 -12.25
CA VAL A 231 -6.44 -4.22 -13.02
C VAL A 231 -4.97 -4.25 -13.41
N VAL A 232 -4.67 -3.95 -14.67
CA VAL A 232 -3.31 -3.70 -15.16
C VAL A 232 -3.08 -2.20 -15.32
N ASN A 233 -1.84 -1.78 -15.54
CA ASN A 233 -1.56 -0.37 -15.82
C ASN A 233 -2.32 0.07 -17.07
N ASP A 234 -2.85 1.28 -17.00
CA ASP A 234 -3.57 1.96 -18.09
C ASP A 234 -4.92 1.33 -18.46
N ASP A 235 -5.42 0.37 -17.67
CA ASP A 235 -6.83 -0.02 -17.74
C ASP A 235 -7.72 1.21 -17.43
N GLU A 236 -8.76 1.43 -18.22
CA GLU A 236 -9.78 2.46 -18.02
C GLU A 236 -10.89 1.93 -17.12
N LEU A 237 -11.21 2.65 -16.05
CA LEU A 237 -12.22 2.27 -15.07
C LEU A 237 -13.29 3.35 -14.87
N ASP A 238 -14.53 2.92 -14.66
CA ASP A 238 -15.65 3.76 -14.27
C ASP A 238 -16.71 2.95 -13.48
N LEU A 239 -17.78 3.62 -13.08
CA LEU A 239 -18.96 3.03 -12.45
C LEU A 239 -20.19 3.22 -13.34
N MET A 240 -20.79 2.12 -13.78
CA MET A 240 -22.05 2.11 -14.51
C MET A 240 -23.23 1.94 -13.55
N CYS A 241 -24.33 2.66 -13.78
CA CYS A 241 -25.63 2.51 -13.13
C CYS A 241 -26.70 2.16 -14.16
N VAL A 242 -27.44 1.07 -13.94
CA VAL A 242 -28.53 0.62 -14.80
C VAL A 242 -29.84 0.56 -13.98
N PRO A 243 -30.84 1.39 -14.28
CA PRO A 243 -32.17 1.29 -13.69
C PRO A 243 -32.97 0.13 -14.30
N THR A 244 -33.86 -0.48 -13.51
CA THR A 244 -34.86 -1.46 -13.98
C THR A 244 -36.24 -1.13 -13.43
N ASN A 245 -37.25 -1.12 -14.31
CA ASN A 245 -38.66 -0.82 -14.00
C ASN A 245 -38.91 0.62 -13.49
N THR A 246 -38.15 1.60 -13.97
CA THR A 246 -38.34 3.01 -13.59
C THR A 246 -38.29 3.28 -12.07
N PRO A 247 -37.18 2.92 -11.40
CA PRO A 247 -37.01 3.19 -9.97
C PRO A 247 -37.15 4.68 -9.63
N THR A 248 -37.38 4.97 -8.35
CA THR A 248 -37.33 6.35 -7.87
C THR A 248 -35.88 6.84 -7.94
N GLY A 249 -35.65 7.94 -8.68
CA GLY A 249 -34.35 8.57 -8.80
C GLY A 249 -33.81 9.03 -7.45
N GLY A 250 -32.50 9.21 -7.37
CA GLY A 250 -31.81 9.58 -6.13
C GLY A 250 -30.33 9.81 -6.37
N ARG A 251 -29.59 9.90 -5.28
CA ARG A 251 -28.14 10.10 -5.22
C ARG A 251 -27.47 8.82 -4.76
N ALA A 252 -26.33 8.50 -5.37
CA ALA A 252 -25.54 7.32 -5.02
C ALA A 252 -24.17 7.72 -4.47
N TYR A 253 -23.74 6.96 -3.47
CA TYR A 253 -22.45 7.07 -2.81
C TYR A 253 -21.84 5.68 -2.74
N TRP A 254 -20.53 5.58 -2.91
CA TRP A 254 -19.89 4.27 -2.97
C TRP A 254 -18.50 4.27 -2.36
N GLY A 255 -18.04 3.07 -2.07
CA GLY A 255 -16.66 2.79 -1.71
C GLY A 255 -16.26 1.43 -2.23
N LEU A 256 -14.98 1.29 -2.56
CA LEU A 256 -14.37 0.01 -2.90
C LEU A 256 -12.93 -0.04 -2.40
N VAL A 257 -12.40 -1.25 -2.25
CA VAL A 257 -11.02 -1.46 -1.85
C VAL A 257 -10.13 -1.57 -3.08
N GLY A 258 -9.09 -0.76 -3.11
CA GLY A 258 -7.91 -0.99 -3.94
C GLY A 258 -6.87 -1.78 -3.17
N SER A 259 -6.26 -2.78 -3.79
CA SER A 259 -5.14 -3.53 -3.22
C SER A 259 -4.00 -3.52 -4.24
N PRO A 260 -2.95 -2.69 -4.07
CA PRO A 260 -1.79 -2.79 -4.92
C PRO A 260 -1.20 -4.20 -4.80
N PRO A 261 -0.50 -4.70 -5.84
CA PRO A 261 0.25 -5.94 -5.71
C PRO A 261 1.19 -5.82 -4.51
N PRO A 262 1.47 -6.93 -3.79
CA PRO A 262 2.45 -6.89 -2.72
C PRO A 262 3.73 -6.25 -3.28
N PRO A 263 4.39 -5.37 -2.51
CA PRO A 263 5.60 -4.73 -2.95
C PRO A 263 6.52 -5.83 -3.43
N TYR A 264 7.15 -5.61 -4.59
CA TYR A 264 8.08 -6.56 -5.17
C TYR A 264 9.11 -6.88 -4.09
N THR A 265 8.93 -7.99 -3.38
CA THR A 265 10.03 -8.68 -2.75
C THR A 265 10.87 -9.06 -3.95
N PRO A 266 12.08 -8.48 -4.12
CA PRO A 266 13.03 -9.05 -5.05
C PRO A 266 13.01 -10.52 -4.72
N GLU A 267 12.50 -11.30 -5.68
CA GLU A 267 12.54 -12.73 -5.53
C GLU A 267 14.00 -12.96 -5.22
N ASN A 268 14.30 -13.43 -4.00
CA ASN A 268 15.59 -14.00 -3.68
C ASN A 268 15.66 -15.29 -4.50
N LYS A 269 15.65 -15.15 -5.83
CA LYS A 269 16.66 -15.74 -6.68
C LYS A 269 17.97 -15.29 -6.06
N SER A 270 18.34 -15.91 -4.94
CA SER A 270 19.70 -16.39 -4.78
C SER A 270 20.06 -16.83 -6.19
N ALA A 271 21.02 -16.14 -6.78
CA ALA A 271 21.50 -16.53 -8.08
C ALA A 271 21.87 -18.00 -7.88
N ASN A 272 21.00 -18.89 -8.33
CA ASN A 272 21.34 -20.26 -8.56
C ASN A 272 22.31 -20.13 -9.73
N MET A 273 23.56 -19.80 -9.40
CA MET A 273 24.69 -19.96 -10.30
C MET A 273 24.80 -21.43 -10.73
N GLY A 274 24.03 -22.34 -10.12
CA GLY A 274 23.93 -23.75 -10.43
C GLY A 274 22.93 -24.18 -11.52
N SER A 275 22.15 -23.32 -12.17
CA SER A 275 21.25 -23.80 -13.24
C SER A 275 21.44 -23.09 -14.58
N LYS A 276 22.27 -23.72 -15.42
CA LYS A 276 22.65 -23.40 -16.83
C LYS A 276 23.96 -22.65 -17.06
N MET A 277 25.03 -23.04 -16.38
CA MET A 277 26.28 -23.23 -17.13
C MET A 277 26.15 -24.57 -17.84
N VAL A 278 25.70 -24.54 -19.11
CA VAL A 278 25.77 -25.71 -19.99
C VAL A 278 27.24 -26.12 -20.01
N ALA A 279 27.52 -27.34 -19.53
CA ALA A 279 28.84 -27.93 -19.52
C ALA A 279 29.36 -28.07 -20.97
N ALA A 280 29.93 -27.01 -21.49
CA ALA A 280 30.69 -26.99 -22.72
C ALA A 280 31.83 -25.99 -22.53
N GLU A 281 32.95 -26.53 -22.02
CA GLU A 281 34.29 -26.05 -22.33
C GLU A 281 34.63 -24.58 -21.97
N LEU A 282 34.72 -24.28 -20.67
CA LEU A 282 35.54 -23.14 -20.22
C LEU A 282 36.18 -23.44 -18.86
N VAL A 283 37.14 -24.36 -18.83
CA VAL A 283 38.19 -24.33 -17.80
C VAL A 283 39.08 -23.14 -18.15
N ALA A 284 38.68 -21.94 -17.74
CA ALA A 284 39.55 -20.79 -17.87
C ALA A 284 40.80 -21.04 -17.01
N THR A 285 41.97 -21.09 -17.64
CA THR A 285 43.27 -21.21 -16.95
C THR A 285 43.63 -19.95 -16.17
N THR A 286 42.87 -18.87 -16.36
CA THR A 286 42.98 -17.60 -15.65
C THR A 286 41.71 -17.33 -14.84
N GLU A 287 41.88 -16.74 -13.66
CA GLU A 287 40.79 -16.49 -12.70
C GLU A 287 39.85 -15.37 -13.16
N ALA A 288 40.39 -14.34 -13.83
CA ALA A 288 39.68 -13.13 -14.25
C ALA A 288 38.32 -13.34 -14.94
N PRO A 289 38.13 -14.27 -15.91
CA PRO A 289 36.83 -14.48 -16.55
C PRO A 289 35.79 -15.21 -15.69
N THR A 290 36.18 -15.76 -14.53
CA THR A 290 35.29 -16.58 -13.68
C THR A 290 34.75 -15.83 -12.46
N GLN A 291 35.18 -14.59 -12.25
CA GLN A 291 34.79 -13.79 -11.09
C GLN A 291 33.38 -13.19 -11.26
N CYS A 292 32.57 -13.28 -10.20
CA CYS A 292 31.26 -12.64 -10.15
C CYS A 292 31.29 -11.39 -9.27
N LEU A 293 30.78 -10.27 -9.77
CA LEU A 293 30.63 -9.04 -9.00
C LEU A 293 29.46 -9.16 -8.02
N THR A 294 29.73 -8.99 -6.73
CA THR A 294 28.70 -8.90 -5.70
C THR A 294 28.03 -7.52 -5.72
N ARG A 295 26.70 -7.49 -5.70
CA ARG A 295 25.91 -6.24 -5.81
C ARG A 295 25.43 -5.69 -4.47
N MET A 296 25.66 -6.40 -3.38
CA MET A 296 25.24 -6.01 -2.04
C MET A 296 26.19 -6.57 -1.00
N ALA A 297 26.17 -6.01 0.21
CA ALA A 297 26.92 -6.54 1.34
C ALA A 297 26.22 -7.76 1.96
N PHE A 298 26.97 -8.81 2.28
CA PHE A 298 26.48 -10.00 2.98
C PHE A 298 27.65 -10.80 3.58
N VAL A 299 27.34 -11.74 4.47
CA VAL A 299 28.31 -12.71 4.99
C VAL A 299 28.05 -14.05 4.32
N ALA A 300 29.05 -14.61 3.62
CA ALA A 300 29.03 -15.98 3.14
C ALA A 300 29.53 -16.91 4.25
N LYS A 301 28.77 -17.95 4.57
CA LYS A 301 29.12 -18.98 5.58
C LYS A 301 28.69 -20.37 5.13
N ASN A 302 29.05 -21.40 5.86
CA ASN A 302 28.66 -22.80 5.58
C ASN A 302 28.99 -23.20 4.13
N PHE A 303 30.26 -23.06 3.75
CA PHE A 303 30.72 -23.34 2.39
C PHE A 303 30.68 -24.84 2.13
N PHE A 304 29.99 -25.27 1.07
CA PHE A 304 29.81 -26.68 0.76
C PHE A 304 30.31 -27.02 -0.65
N VAL A 305 30.84 -28.23 -0.78
CA VAL A 305 31.32 -28.80 -2.04
C VAL A 305 30.77 -30.22 -2.18
N ASN A 306 30.13 -30.51 -3.30
CA ASN A 306 29.75 -31.87 -3.69
C ASN A 306 30.75 -32.42 -4.71
N VAL A 307 31.37 -33.54 -4.39
CA VAL A 307 32.35 -34.23 -5.24
C VAL A 307 31.71 -35.47 -5.85
N GLN A 308 31.54 -35.45 -7.18
CA GLN A 308 30.91 -36.55 -7.93
C GLN A 308 31.89 -37.67 -8.27
N ALA A 309 33.16 -37.33 -8.54
CA ALA A 309 34.24 -38.29 -8.77
C ALA A 309 35.56 -37.68 -8.30
N ASN A 310 36.44 -38.52 -7.77
CA ASN A 310 37.77 -38.12 -7.32
C ASN A 310 38.69 -39.34 -7.40
N ASP A 311 39.62 -39.34 -8.35
CA ASP A 311 40.67 -40.35 -8.46
C ASP A 311 42.06 -39.78 -8.16
N THR A 312 42.10 -38.58 -7.55
CA THR A 312 43.34 -37.91 -7.16
C THR A 312 44.07 -38.70 -6.07
N ASN A 313 45.40 -38.68 -6.14
CA ASN A 313 46.27 -39.38 -5.18
C ASN A 313 46.71 -38.51 -3.99
N GLY A 314 46.12 -37.32 -3.82
CA GLY A 314 46.43 -36.40 -2.74
C GLY A 314 45.26 -35.49 -2.41
N THR A 315 45.29 -34.86 -1.23
CA THR A 315 44.26 -33.94 -0.78
C THR A 315 44.16 -32.72 -1.69
N ARG A 316 42.94 -32.36 -2.08
CA ARG A 316 42.60 -31.14 -2.82
C ARG A 316 41.91 -30.16 -1.88
N ILE A 317 42.18 -28.87 -2.04
CA ILE A 317 41.50 -27.81 -1.26
C ILE A 317 40.67 -26.99 -2.23
N VAL A 318 39.40 -26.77 -1.92
CA VAL A 318 38.56 -25.80 -2.61
C VAL A 318 38.49 -24.56 -1.74
N ASN A 319 38.94 -23.42 -2.26
CA ASN A 319 38.90 -22.13 -1.57
C ASN A 319 37.83 -21.25 -2.21
N ALA A 320 37.08 -20.51 -1.39
CA ALA A 320 36.45 -19.30 -1.86
C ALA A 320 37.53 -18.30 -2.28
N ARG A 321 37.21 -17.44 -3.24
CA ARG A 321 38.13 -16.48 -3.82
C ARG A 321 37.49 -15.11 -3.78
N LYS A 322 38.15 -14.16 -3.13
CA LYS A 322 37.67 -12.79 -2.93
C LYS A 322 38.70 -11.80 -3.45
N ASN A 323 38.31 -10.96 -4.41
CA ASN A 323 39.14 -9.92 -5.01
C ASN A 323 40.51 -10.43 -5.52
N GLY A 324 40.55 -11.66 -6.03
CA GLY A 324 41.78 -12.31 -6.52
C GLY A 324 42.68 -12.91 -5.42
N GLY A 325 42.26 -12.90 -4.16
CA GLY A 325 42.89 -13.63 -3.05
C GLY A 325 42.06 -14.84 -2.58
N ASP A 326 42.65 -15.75 -1.81
CA ASP A 326 41.87 -16.79 -1.12
C ASP A 326 41.06 -16.12 -0.01
N GLY A 327 39.77 -16.45 0.04
CA GLY A 327 38.88 -16.10 1.15
C GLY A 327 39.14 -16.99 2.36
N ASN A 328 38.36 -16.77 3.43
CA ASN A 328 38.42 -17.55 4.65
C ASN A 328 37.72 -18.91 4.52
N LEU A 329 36.74 -19.03 3.61
CA LEU A 329 36.02 -20.28 3.39
C LEU A 329 36.86 -21.29 2.60
N SER A 330 37.08 -22.48 3.17
CA SER A 330 37.89 -23.53 2.53
C SER A 330 37.47 -24.94 2.91
N VAL A 331 37.40 -25.83 1.92
CA VAL A 331 37.03 -27.24 2.10
C VAL A 331 38.17 -28.14 1.66
N SER A 332 38.60 -29.04 2.55
CA SER A 332 39.65 -30.04 2.28
C SER A 332 39.03 -31.38 1.89
N ILE A 333 39.34 -31.87 0.70
CA ILE A 333 38.83 -33.12 0.13
C ILE A 333 39.98 -34.12 0.08
N GLY A 334 39.88 -35.20 0.86
CA GLY A 334 40.89 -36.26 0.87
C GLY A 334 41.04 -36.98 -0.47
N ALA A 335 42.18 -37.64 -0.67
CA ALA A 335 42.40 -38.49 -1.84
C ALA A 335 41.30 -39.56 -1.97
N ALA A 336 40.82 -39.78 -3.19
CA ALA A 336 39.72 -40.70 -3.51
C ALA A 336 38.38 -40.45 -2.77
N ALA A 337 38.22 -39.33 -2.06
CA ALA A 337 37.02 -39.03 -1.31
C ALA A 337 35.94 -38.40 -2.21
N THR A 338 34.71 -38.89 -2.12
CA THR A 338 33.51 -38.38 -2.81
C THR A 338 32.42 -38.00 -1.81
N GLY A 339 31.39 -37.27 -2.25
CA GLY A 339 30.27 -36.84 -1.40
C GLY A 339 30.29 -35.35 -1.05
N PHE A 340 29.62 -34.98 0.05
CA PHE A 340 29.51 -33.60 0.52
C PHE A 340 30.56 -33.28 1.57
N PHE A 341 31.20 -32.13 1.42
CA PHE A 341 32.20 -31.60 2.33
C PHE A 341 31.85 -30.16 2.67
N GLU A 342 32.01 -29.75 3.92
CA GLU A 342 31.56 -28.45 4.41
C GLU A 342 32.58 -27.77 5.30
N ASP A 343 32.65 -26.44 5.18
CA ASP A 343 33.31 -25.54 6.12
C ASP A 343 32.23 -24.77 6.89
N LEU A 344 31.99 -25.21 8.12
CA LEU A 344 31.00 -24.63 9.05
C LEU A 344 31.62 -23.63 10.03
N GLY A 345 32.94 -23.46 10.01
CA GLY A 345 33.68 -22.69 11.01
C GLY A 345 34.07 -21.29 10.56
N ASN A 346 34.18 -21.08 9.25
CA ASN A 346 34.67 -19.83 8.67
C ASN A 346 33.57 -19.04 7.96
N SER A 347 33.86 -17.78 7.66
CA SER A 347 33.00 -16.91 6.86
C SER A 347 33.78 -15.85 6.11
N ASP A 348 33.24 -15.45 4.97
CA ASP A 348 33.71 -14.31 4.19
C ASP A 348 32.70 -13.17 4.29
N THR A 349 33.14 -12.00 4.75
CA THR A 349 32.30 -10.79 4.73
C THR A 349 32.50 -10.08 3.40
N LEU A 350 31.44 -9.91 2.62
CA LEU A 350 31.46 -9.26 1.31
C LEU A 350 30.74 -7.91 1.37
N ILE A 351 31.26 -6.94 0.62
CA ILE A 351 30.61 -5.66 0.36
C ILE A 351 30.19 -5.60 -1.10
N ALA A 352 29.26 -4.69 -1.42
CA ALA A 352 29.00 -4.35 -2.81
C ALA A 352 30.33 -3.97 -3.48
N THR A 353 30.56 -4.48 -4.69
CA THR A 353 31.78 -4.37 -5.51
C THR A 353 32.85 -5.44 -5.32
N ASP A 354 32.75 -6.31 -4.32
CA ASP A 354 33.69 -7.43 -4.21
C ASP A 354 33.51 -8.39 -5.40
N LEU A 355 34.61 -8.86 -5.97
CA LEU A 355 34.66 -9.94 -6.95
C LEU A 355 34.79 -11.27 -6.23
N TYR A 356 33.91 -12.22 -6.52
CA TYR A 356 33.82 -13.49 -5.80
C TYR A 356 33.70 -14.70 -6.73
N ASN A 357 34.41 -15.77 -6.42
CA ASN A 357 34.38 -17.07 -7.11
C ASN A 357 34.96 -18.17 -6.19
N TYR A 358 35.32 -19.32 -6.77
CA TYR A 358 36.02 -20.40 -6.07
C TYR A 358 37.22 -20.88 -6.89
N LYS A 359 38.18 -21.51 -6.22
CA LYS A 359 39.35 -22.14 -6.83
C LYS A 359 39.51 -23.55 -6.31
N LEU A 360 39.78 -24.48 -7.21
CA LEU A 360 40.25 -25.82 -6.88
C LEU A 360 41.78 -25.83 -6.86
N GLY A 361 42.36 -26.11 -5.70
CA GLY A 361 43.79 -26.20 -5.49
C GLY A 361 44.44 -27.42 -6.15
N THR A 362 45.75 -27.32 -6.37
CA THR A 362 46.55 -28.47 -6.78
C THR A 362 46.77 -29.41 -5.58
N GLY A 363 46.63 -30.72 -5.80
CA GLY A 363 46.73 -31.74 -4.76
C GLY A 363 47.14 -33.07 -5.36
N GLY A 364 48.15 -33.71 -4.79
CA GLY A 364 48.74 -34.91 -5.39
C GLY A 364 49.49 -34.64 -6.70
N THR A 365 49.98 -35.71 -7.33
CA THR A 365 50.76 -35.68 -8.58
C THR A 365 50.03 -36.33 -9.75
N SER A 366 48.86 -36.93 -9.53
CA SER A 366 48.05 -37.60 -10.57
C SER A 366 46.56 -37.64 -10.20
N GLY A 367 45.72 -37.88 -11.21
CA GLY A 367 44.26 -37.98 -11.09
C GLY A 367 43.53 -36.65 -11.23
N ASP A 368 42.23 -36.75 -11.49
CA ASP A 368 41.22 -35.74 -11.71
C ASP A 368 40.15 -35.74 -10.59
N ILE A 369 39.48 -34.61 -10.44
CA ILE A 369 38.34 -34.45 -9.52
C ILE A 369 37.21 -33.72 -10.23
N ALA A 370 36.00 -34.26 -10.12
CA ALA A 370 34.79 -33.70 -10.68
C ALA A 370 33.89 -33.17 -9.55
N LEU A 371 33.65 -31.86 -9.56
CA LEU A 371 32.75 -31.19 -8.63
C LEU A 371 31.34 -31.13 -9.24
N GLY A 372 30.34 -31.54 -8.46
CA GLY A 372 28.93 -31.44 -8.84
C GLY A 372 28.28 -30.12 -8.43
N ALA A 373 28.71 -29.55 -7.31
CA ALA A 373 28.23 -28.26 -6.82
C ALA A 373 29.26 -27.61 -5.89
N VAL A 374 29.30 -26.28 -5.90
CA VAL A 374 30.04 -25.44 -4.95
C VAL A 374 29.12 -24.30 -4.56
N GLY A 375 28.93 -24.06 -3.26
CA GLY A 375 28.03 -23.01 -2.79
C GLY A 375 28.28 -22.63 -1.33
N PHE A 376 27.53 -21.64 -0.86
CA PHE A 376 27.57 -21.14 0.51
C PHE A 376 26.18 -20.66 0.91
N GLU A 377 25.95 -20.53 2.21
CA GLU A 377 24.78 -19.85 2.77
C GLU A 377 25.05 -18.34 2.85
N GLN A 378 24.07 -17.54 2.42
CA GLN A 378 24.13 -16.09 2.49
C GLN A 378 23.40 -15.58 3.74
N GLU A 379 24.15 -14.98 4.66
CA GLU A 379 23.59 -14.23 5.78
C GLU A 379 23.56 -12.73 5.43
N GLN A 380 22.36 -12.20 5.29
CA GLN A 380 22.15 -10.77 5.12
C GLN A 380 22.46 -10.05 6.43
N PRO A 381 23.13 -8.88 6.40
CA PRO A 381 23.18 -8.04 7.57
C PRO A 381 21.75 -7.77 8.03
N ALA A 382 21.49 -7.80 9.33
CA ALA A 382 20.19 -7.39 9.85
C ALA A 382 19.83 -6.05 9.20
N PRO A 383 18.59 -5.89 8.68
CA PRO A 383 18.18 -4.60 8.14
C PRO A 383 18.49 -3.53 9.19
N PRO A 384 18.93 -2.32 8.78
CA PRO A 384 19.20 -1.25 9.73
C PRO A 384 18.01 -1.19 10.67
N VAL A 385 18.24 -1.43 11.97
CA VAL A 385 17.17 -1.36 12.96
C VAL A 385 16.58 0.01 12.75
N GLY A 386 15.34 0.05 12.23
CA GLY A 386 14.64 1.31 12.03
C GLY A 386 14.77 2.06 13.34
N ILE A 387 15.15 3.33 13.29
CA ILE A 387 15.38 4.15 14.47
C ILE A 387 14.12 4.02 15.33
N GLU A 388 14.13 3.10 16.29
CA GLU A 388 13.12 3.04 17.31
C GLU A 388 13.30 4.38 18.00
N ASN A 389 12.30 5.24 17.87
CA ASN A 389 12.12 6.34 18.78
C ASN A 389 12.04 5.72 20.17
N LYS A 390 13.20 5.49 20.79
CA LYS A 390 13.34 5.33 22.23
C LYS A 390 12.87 6.67 22.77
N SER A 391 11.57 6.77 23.02
CA SER A 391 11.04 7.80 23.88
C SER A 391 11.87 7.68 25.16
N ALA A 392 12.70 8.68 25.39
CA ALA A 392 13.45 8.81 26.62
C ALA A 392 12.40 8.89 27.72
N ASN A 393 12.14 7.76 28.36
CA ASN A 393 11.36 7.69 29.57
C ASN A 393 12.24 8.34 30.66
N MET A 394 12.28 9.68 30.65
CA MET A 394 12.88 10.48 31.70
C MET A 394 11.97 10.36 32.92
N GLY A 395 12.10 9.23 33.62
CA GLY A 395 11.60 9.05 34.97
C GLY A 395 12.22 10.12 35.86
N SER A 396 11.42 11.14 36.15
CA SER A 396 11.71 12.20 37.11
C SER A 396 11.85 11.61 38.51
N LYS A 397 13.07 11.27 38.90
CA LYS A 397 13.44 11.17 40.32
C LYS A 397 13.51 12.59 40.88
N MET A 398 12.38 13.10 41.36
CA MET A 398 12.40 14.22 42.31
C MET A 398 13.03 13.73 43.61
N VAL A 399 14.25 14.19 43.87
CA VAL A 399 14.92 14.07 45.17
C VAL A 399 14.29 15.11 46.09
N ALA A 400 13.59 14.65 47.14
CA ALA A 400 13.19 15.51 48.25
C ALA A 400 14.42 15.87 49.09
N ALA A 401 14.84 17.14 49.03
CA ALA A 401 15.82 17.68 49.96
C ALA A 401 15.12 18.02 51.28
N ASN A 402 15.50 17.30 52.34
CA ASN A 402 15.22 17.70 53.72
C ASN A 402 15.99 18.98 54.01
N LEU A 403 15.27 20.07 54.33
CA LEU A 403 15.83 21.19 55.10
C LEU A 403 15.69 20.85 56.59
N ILE A 404 16.83 20.82 57.29
CA ILE A 404 16.97 21.20 58.70
C ILE A 404 17.63 22.57 58.70
#